data_AF-A0AAN9YBG5-F1
#
_entry.id   AF-A0AAN9YBG5-F1
#
_cell.length_a   1.000
_cell.length_b   1.000
_cell.length_c   1.000
_cell.angle_alpha   90.00
_cell.angle_beta   90.00
_cell.angle_gamma   90.00
#
_symmetry.space_group_name_H-M   'P 1'
#
loop_
_entity.id
_entity.type
_entity.pdbx_description
1 polymer ?
#
loop_
_entity_poly.entity_id
_entity_poly.type
_entity_poly.pdbx_seq_one_letter_code
_entity_poly.pdbx_strand_id
1 'polypeptide(L)'
;MNFRFIQEKCNGYLRIENREQKEMIEELIRRGYPSDPVNTWKMKMDREAALEETVAAAHTEDKDATATNGPETDYDYLLDMALWSLTREKQNQLLKKRNEKKAELEVLKKRVPSDLWIVDLNALSEKVLESFQVGAGVGQSPDSCELE
;
A
#
# COMPACT_ATOMS: atom_id res chain seq x y z
N MET A 1 -9.27 -1.31 -0.05
CA MET A 1 -10.45 -0.45 0.18
C MET A 1 -11.46 -0.51 -0.97
N ASN A 2 -11.03 -0.68 -2.22
CA ASN A 2 -11.86 -0.50 -3.42
C ASN A 2 -12.94 -1.59 -3.67
N PHE A 3 -12.94 -2.66 -2.87
CA PHE A 3 -13.92 -3.76 -3.03
C PHE A 3 -15.37 -3.31 -2.77
N ARG A 4 -15.60 -2.38 -1.84
CA ARG A 4 -16.95 -1.89 -1.49
C ARG A 4 -17.60 -1.18 -2.68
N PHE A 5 -16.85 -0.29 -3.34
CA PHE A 5 -17.30 0.44 -4.52
C PHE A 5 -17.70 -0.49 -5.67
N ILE A 6 -16.84 -1.46 -5.98
CA ILE A 6 -17.08 -2.43 -7.06
C ILE A 6 -18.28 -3.32 -6.75
N GLN A 7 -18.42 -3.77 -5.49
CA GLN A 7 -19.58 -4.55 -5.08
C GLN A 7 -20.87 -3.72 -5.21
N GLU A 8 -20.90 -2.47 -4.76
CA GLU A 8 -22.06 -1.60 -4.89
C GLU A 8 -22.39 -1.28 -6.36
N LYS A 9 -21.38 -1.10 -7.22
CA LYS A 9 -21.57 -0.89 -8.67
C LYS A 9 -22.12 -2.13 -9.37
N CYS A 10 -21.59 -3.32 -9.09
CA CYS A 10 -22.09 -4.58 -9.66
C CYS A 10 -23.50 -4.91 -9.18
N ASN A 11 -23.84 -4.55 -7.95
CA ASN A 11 -25.18 -4.77 -7.39
C ASN A 11 -26.20 -3.72 -7.84
N GLY A 12 -25.78 -2.69 -8.58
CA GLY A 12 -26.65 -1.63 -9.08
C GLY A 12 -27.04 -0.56 -8.05
N TYR A 13 -26.49 -0.60 -6.84
CA TYR A 13 -26.71 0.41 -5.80
C TYR A 13 -26.04 1.74 -6.10
N LEU A 14 -24.99 1.72 -6.93
CA LEU A 14 -24.25 2.89 -7.37
C LEU A 14 -24.26 2.95 -8.90
N ARG A 15 -24.79 4.03 -9.48
CA ARG A 15 -24.80 4.27 -10.93
C ARG A 15 -23.88 5.44 -11.25
N ILE A 16 -22.90 5.18 -12.13
CA ILE A 16 -21.89 6.16 -12.56
C ILE A 16 -22.15 6.62 -14.01
N GLU A 17 -23.04 5.92 -14.72
CA GLU A 17 -23.34 6.20 -16.12
C GLU A 17 -24.01 7.57 -16.28
N ASN A 18 -23.40 8.43 -17.11
CA ASN A 18 -23.91 9.74 -17.50
C ASN A 18 -24.21 10.70 -16.31
N ARG A 19 -23.29 10.81 -15.37
CA ARG A 19 -23.34 11.71 -14.21
C ARG A 19 -22.15 12.66 -14.23
N GLU A 20 -22.34 13.88 -13.74
CA GLU A 20 -21.22 14.81 -13.57
C GLU A 20 -20.28 14.31 -12.46
N GLN A 21 -18.97 14.52 -12.64
CA GLN A 21 -17.96 14.07 -11.68
C GLN A 21 -18.22 14.63 -10.27
N LYS A 22 -18.63 15.91 -10.18
CA LYS A 22 -18.98 16.58 -8.93
C LYS A 22 -20.15 15.91 -8.20
N GLU A 23 -21.23 15.58 -8.92
CA GLU A 23 -22.37 14.86 -8.33
C GLU A 23 -21.97 13.47 -7.83
N MET A 24 -21.05 12.80 -8.53
CA MET A 24 -20.53 11.49 -8.13
C MET A 24 -19.72 11.59 -6.84
N ILE A 25 -18.85 12.59 -6.73
CA ILE A 25 -18.07 12.85 -5.52
C ILE A 25 -19.00 13.16 -4.33
N GLU A 26 -20.02 13.98 -4.52
CA GLU A 26 -21.00 14.28 -3.47
C GLU A 26 -21.76 13.02 -3.01
N GLU A 27 -22.14 12.13 -3.94
CA GLU A 27 -22.77 10.85 -3.59
C GLU A 27 -21.80 9.92 -2.83
N LEU A 28 -20.52 9.90 -3.22
CA LEU A 28 -19.48 9.14 -2.51
C LEU A 28 -19.27 9.68 -1.09
N ILE A 29 -19.23 11.00 -0.91
CA ILE A 29 -19.18 11.66 0.40
C ILE A 29 -20.43 11.30 1.23
N ARG A 30 -21.62 11.42 0.64
CA ARG A 30 -22.91 11.11 1.29
C ARG A 30 -22.98 9.66 1.77
N ARG A 31 -22.37 8.72 1.04
CA ARG A 31 -22.27 7.30 1.40
C ARG A 31 -21.12 6.98 2.37
N GLY A 32 -20.30 7.97 2.70
CA GLY A 32 -19.16 7.83 3.60
C GLY A 32 -18.04 6.97 3.02
N TYR A 33 -17.74 7.11 1.73
CA TYR A 33 -16.51 6.55 1.18
C TYR A 33 -15.30 7.33 1.75
N PRO A 34 -14.23 6.64 2.19
CA PRO A 34 -13.05 7.33 2.69
C PRO A 34 -12.33 8.08 1.56
N SER A 35 -11.73 9.23 1.85
CA SER A 35 -10.73 9.84 0.97
C SER A 35 -9.50 8.93 0.82
N ASP A 36 -8.70 9.14 -0.22
CA ASP A 36 -7.54 8.30 -0.52
C ASP A 36 -6.65 8.05 0.72
N PRO A 37 -6.37 6.78 1.09
CA PRO A 37 -5.48 6.45 2.20
C PRO A 37 -4.09 7.10 2.10
N VAL A 38 -3.58 7.34 0.88
CA VAL A 38 -2.29 8.03 0.66
C VAL A 38 -2.42 9.52 0.93
N ASN A 39 -3.49 10.16 0.45
CA ASN A 39 -3.71 11.59 0.70
C ASN A 39 -3.98 11.85 2.19
N THR A 40 -4.79 11.00 2.83
CA THR A 40 -5.06 11.11 4.27
C THR A 40 -3.81 10.88 5.12
N TRP A 41 -2.88 10.01 4.69
CA TRP A 41 -1.59 9.85 5.38
C TRP A 41 -0.67 11.05 5.18
N LYS A 42 -0.52 11.56 3.95
CA LYS A 42 0.24 12.79 3.66
C LYS A 42 -0.27 13.98 4.48
N MET A 43 -1.59 14.23 4.45
CA MET A 43 -2.23 15.28 5.24
C MET A 43 -2.01 15.15 6.75
N LYS A 44 -1.88 13.92 7.27
CA LYS A 44 -1.54 13.70 8.69
C LYS A 44 -0.07 14.01 8.98
N MET A 45 0.84 13.57 8.11
CA MET A 45 2.27 13.83 8.25
C MET A 45 2.58 15.32 8.15
N ASP A 46 1.98 16.02 7.18
CA ASP A 46 2.13 17.47 7.03
C ASP A 46 1.57 18.23 8.24
N ARG A 47 0.44 17.77 8.80
CA ARG A 47 -0.15 18.35 10.02
C ARG A 47 0.71 18.10 11.25
N GLU A 48 1.32 16.92 11.37
CA GLU A 48 2.19 16.55 12.49
C GLU A 48 3.52 17.32 12.42
N ALA A 49 4.12 17.46 11.23
CA ALA A 49 5.28 18.30 10.98
C ALA A 49 5.00 19.79 11.27
N ALA A 50 3.86 20.32 10.84
CA ALA A 50 3.46 21.71 11.12
C ALA A 50 3.20 21.98 12.61
N LEU A 51 2.82 20.96 13.39
CA LEU A 51 2.65 21.09 14.84
C LEU A 51 4.00 21.16 15.57
N GLU A 52 5.00 20.43 15.07
CA GLU A 52 6.38 20.41 15.59
C GLU A 52 7.17 21.69 15.22
N GLU A 53 6.82 22.35 14.11
CA GLU A 53 7.46 23.58 13.60
C GLU A 53 6.93 24.89 14.24
N THR A 54 6.16 24.84 15.33
CA THR A 54 5.73 26.06 16.05
C THR A 54 6.81 26.69 16.96
N VAL A 55 8.09 26.38 16.68
CA VAL A 55 9.28 26.97 17.34
C VAL A 55 10.30 27.51 16.33
N ALA A 56 9.90 27.99 15.15
CA ALA A 56 10.77 28.88 14.36
C ALA A 56 9.97 29.64 13.29
N ALA A 57 10.23 30.93 13.19
CA ALA A 57 9.47 31.88 12.40
C ALA A 57 9.68 31.76 10.88
N ALA A 58 8.59 32.07 10.16
CA ALA A 58 8.50 32.87 8.94
C ALA A 58 9.46 32.59 7.75
N HIS A 59 8.83 32.10 6.68
CA HIS A 59 9.15 32.33 5.26
C HIS A 59 10.50 31.81 4.73
N THR A 60 10.45 30.81 3.85
CA THR A 60 10.79 31.02 2.43
C THR A 60 10.14 29.94 1.56
N GLU A 61 9.62 30.37 0.41
CA GLU A 61 8.95 29.59 -0.62
C GLU A 61 9.91 28.66 -1.38
N ASP A 62 9.33 27.58 -1.91
CA ASP A 62 9.50 27.03 -3.27
C ASP A 62 9.79 25.51 -3.33
N LYS A 63 8.99 24.83 -4.18
CA LYS A 63 9.15 23.48 -4.78
C LYS A 63 8.59 22.25 -4.04
N ASP A 64 7.27 22.07 -4.09
CA ASP A 64 6.63 21.37 -5.22
C ASP A 64 5.10 21.49 -5.07
N ALA A 65 4.51 22.19 -6.02
CA ALA A 65 3.12 22.60 -6.01
C ALA A 65 2.22 21.46 -6.52
N THR A 66 1.71 20.62 -5.62
CA THR A 66 0.44 19.88 -5.85
C THR A 66 -0.39 19.69 -4.56
N ALA A 67 -0.13 20.47 -3.51
CA ALA A 67 -0.89 20.43 -2.25
C ALA A 67 -2.16 21.32 -2.26
N THR A 68 -2.87 21.36 -3.39
CA THR A 68 -4.23 21.94 -3.48
C THR A 68 -5.18 20.96 -4.17
N ASN A 69 -5.05 19.70 -3.82
CA ASN A 69 -5.99 18.66 -4.20
C ASN A 69 -7.27 18.86 -3.38
N GLY A 70 -8.24 19.58 -3.95
CA GLY A 70 -9.57 19.74 -3.36
C GLY A 70 -10.26 18.37 -3.16
N PRO A 71 -11.43 18.33 -2.51
CA PRO A 71 -12.20 17.09 -2.35
C PRO A 71 -12.56 16.39 -3.67
N GLU A 72 -12.34 17.06 -4.81
CA GLU A 72 -12.53 16.54 -6.16
C GLU A 72 -11.53 15.42 -6.51
N THR A 73 -10.26 15.57 -6.12
CA THR A 73 -9.18 14.60 -6.42
C THR A 73 -9.06 13.48 -5.38
N ASP A 74 -9.77 13.59 -4.26
CA ASP A 74 -9.73 12.62 -3.16
C ASP A 74 -10.34 11.26 -3.52
N TYR A 75 -11.13 11.20 -4.58
CA TYR A 75 -11.88 10.01 -5.01
C TYR A 75 -11.41 9.45 -6.36
N ASP A 76 -10.36 10.03 -6.95
CA ASP A 76 -9.81 9.59 -8.25
C ASP A 76 -9.42 8.11 -8.22
N TYR A 77 -8.91 7.62 -7.08
CA TYR A 77 -8.56 6.21 -6.88
C TYR A 77 -9.75 5.23 -7.00
N LEU A 78 -11.00 5.72 -6.91
CA LEU A 78 -12.23 4.96 -7.16
C LEU A 78 -12.74 5.15 -8.59
N LEU A 79 -12.62 6.37 -9.13
CA LEU A 79 -13.18 6.75 -10.43
C LEU A 79 -12.28 6.34 -11.62
N ASP A 80 -10.96 6.42 -11.48
CA ASP A 80 -9.97 6.06 -12.51
C ASP A 80 -9.74 4.54 -12.62
N MET A 81 -10.59 3.74 -11.98
CA MET A 81 -10.50 2.29 -12.06
C MET A 81 -10.86 1.78 -13.46
N ALA A 82 -10.00 0.92 -14.02
CA ALA A 82 -10.28 0.25 -15.29
C ALA A 82 -11.61 -0.52 -15.23
N LEU A 83 -12.41 -0.44 -16.31
CA LEU A 83 -13.72 -1.10 -16.41
C LEU A 83 -13.65 -2.62 -16.20
N TRP A 84 -12.49 -3.22 -16.49
CA TRP A 84 -12.17 -4.63 -16.26
C TRP A 84 -12.29 -5.04 -14.78
N SER A 85 -12.19 -4.08 -13.85
CA SER A 85 -12.42 -4.29 -12.43
C SER A 85 -13.84 -4.68 -12.06
N LEU A 86 -14.81 -4.39 -12.94
CA LEU A 86 -16.23 -4.74 -12.78
C LEU A 86 -16.55 -6.18 -13.27
N THR A 87 -15.59 -6.87 -13.87
CA THR A 87 -15.77 -8.27 -14.28
C THR A 87 -15.89 -9.19 -13.06
N ARG A 88 -16.69 -10.26 -13.19
CA ARG A 88 -16.91 -11.23 -12.10
C ARG A 88 -15.60 -11.85 -11.58
N GLU A 89 -14.67 -12.13 -12.49
CA GLU A 89 -13.36 -12.68 -12.14
C GLU A 89 -12.56 -11.70 -11.30
N LYS A 90 -12.52 -10.42 -11.70
CA LYS A 90 -11.76 -9.41 -10.98
C LYS A 90 -12.38 -9.09 -9.62
N GLN A 91 -13.71 -9.07 -9.54
CA GLN A 91 -14.43 -8.94 -8.27
C GLN A 91 -14.07 -10.06 -7.29
N ASN A 92 -14.06 -11.32 -7.75
CA ASN A 92 -13.67 -12.47 -6.93
C ASN A 92 -12.21 -12.40 -6.48
N GLN A 93 -11.31 -11.97 -7.37
CA GLN A 93 -9.91 -11.73 -7.00
C GLN A 93 -9.79 -10.64 -5.91
N LEU A 94 -10.53 -9.55 -6.04
CA LEU A 94 -10.50 -8.45 -5.06
C LEU A 94 -11.12 -8.87 -3.72
N LEU A 95 -12.16 -9.70 -3.74
CA LEU A 95 -12.72 -10.33 -2.55
C LEU A 95 -11.67 -11.18 -1.83
N LYS A 96 -10.95 -12.03 -2.58
CA LYS A 96 -9.89 -12.89 -2.04
C LYS A 96 -8.77 -12.06 -1.42
N LYS A 97 -8.23 -11.08 -2.16
CA LYS A 97 -7.19 -10.16 -1.67
C LYS A 97 -7.61 -9.43 -0.41
N ARG A 98 -8.86 -8.98 -0.33
CA ARG A 98 -9.41 -8.31 0.85
C ARG A 98 -9.45 -9.26 2.06
N ASN A 99 -9.83 -10.51 1.86
CA ASN A 99 -9.87 -11.50 2.93
C ASN A 99 -8.46 -11.89 3.40
N GLU A 100 -7.53 -12.11 2.47
CA GLU A 100 -6.11 -12.37 2.75
C GLU A 100 -5.51 -11.23 3.59
N LYS A 101 -5.67 -9.97 3.15
CA LYS A 101 -5.14 -8.81 3.89
C LYS A 101 -5.79 -8.64 5.26
N LYS A 102 -7.08 -8.94 5.40
CA LYS A 102 -7.73 -8.95 6.73
C LYS A 102 -7.15 -10.04 7.62
N ALA A 103 -6.92 -11.24 7.09
CA ALA A 103 -6.32 -12.33 7.85
C ALA A 103 -4.88 -11.99 8.29
N GLU A 104 -4.05 -11.46 7.38
CA GLU A 104 -2.70 -10.97 7.69
C GLU A 104 -2.73 -9.91 8.80
N LEU A 105 -3.66 -8.96 8.72
CA LEU A 105 -3.81 -7.89 9.70
C LEU A 105 -4.20 -8.44 11.09
N GLU A 106 -5.12 -9.40 11.14
CA GLU A 106 -5.51 -10.06 12.40
C GLU A 106 -4.38 -10.93 12.98
N VAL A 107 -3.55 -11.53 12.13
CA VAL A 107 -2.33 -12.22 12.59
C VAL A 107 -1.33 -11.20 13.16
N LEU A 108 -1.10 -10.09 12.45
CA LEU A 108 -0.14 -9.07 12.87
C LEU A 108 -0.54 -8.40 14.18
N LYS A 109 -1.83 -8.06 14.36
CA LYS A 109 -2.35 -7.51 15.62
C LYS A 109 -2.13 -8.42 16.83
N LYS A 110 -2.07 -9.74 16.62
CA LYS A 110 -1.86 -10.72 17.68
C LYS A 110 -0.39 -10.92 18.02
N ARG A 111 0.54 -10.46 17.17
CA ARG A 111 1.97 -10.57 17.42
C ARG A 111 2.44 -9.44 18.33
N VAL A 112 3.28 -9.78 19.29
CA VAL A 112 3.97 -8.80 20.13
C VAL A 112 5.17 -8.25 19.36
N PRO A 113 5.57 -6.97 19.54
CA PRO A 113 6.77 -6.42 18.90
C PRO A 113 8.03 -7.27 19.09
N SER A 114 8.17 -7.90 20.25
CA SER A 114 9.25 -8.84 20.56
C SER A 114 9.27 -10.07 19.65
N ASP A 115 8.10 -10.62 19.30
CA ASP A 115 8.01 -11.79 18.41
C ASP A 115 8.41 -11.43 16.98
N LEU A 116 8.08 -10.22 16.53
CA LEU A 116 8.53 -9.70 15.23
C LEU A 116 10.07 -9.65 15.18
N TRP A 117 10.68 -9.12 16.24
CA TRP A 117 12.14 -8.99 16.32
C TRP A 117 12.83 -10.36 16.33
N ILE A 118 12.29 -11.34 17.05
CA ILE A 118 12.86 -12.70 17.06
C ILE A 118 12.82 -13.33 15.65
N VAL A 119 11.72 -13.15 14.92
CA VAL A 119 11.60 -13.63 13.54
C VAL A 119 12.64 -12.96 12.64
N ASP A 120 12.83 -11.65 12.77
CA ASP A 120 13.81 -10.91 11.96
C ASP A 120 15.26 -11.33 12.29
N LEU A 121 15.58 -11.55 13.58
CA LEU A 121 16.90 -12.05 13.99
C LEU A 121 17.15 -13.48 13.48
N ASN A 122 16.14 -14.34 13.51
CA ASN A 122 16.24 -15.69 12.96
C ASN A 122 16.47 -15.64 11.44
N ALA A 123 15.70 -14.84 10.70
CA ALA A 123 15.87 -14.66 9.26
C ALA A 123 17.25 -14.10 8.90
N LEU A 124 17.76 -13.16 9.70
CA LEU A 124 19.12 -12.63 9.56
C LEU A 124 20.17 -13.73 9.81
N SER A 125 20.01 -14.52 10.87
CA SER A 125 20.94 -15.61 11.20
C SER A 125 21.00 -16.67 10.11
N GLU A 126 19.85 -17.07 9.55
CA GLU A 126 19.76 -18.00 8.41
C GLU A 126 20.46 -17.43 7.18
N LYS A 127 20.24 -16.16 6.85
CA LYS A 127 20.91 -15.51 5.72
C LYS A 127 22.42 -15.40 5.91
N VAL A 128 22.88 -15.10 7.13
CA VAL A 128 24.32 -15.06 7.45
C VAL A 128 24.94 -16.46 7.30
N LEU A 129 24.27 -17.50 7.80
CA LEU A 129 24.72 -18.89 7.64
C LEU A 129 24.77 -19.33 6.17
N GLU A 130 23.74 -18.99 5.38
CA GLU A 130 23.70 -19.26 3.94
C GLU A 130 24.85 -18.56 3.19
N SER A 131 25.13 -17.30 3.54
CA SER A 131 26.25 -16.56 2.96
C SER A 131 27.62 -17.16 3.30
N PHE A 132 27.76 -17.76 4.50
CA PHE A 132 28.97 -18.47 4.91
C PHE A 132 29.15 -19.80 4.18
N GLN A 133 28.06 -20.49 3.81
CA GLN A 133 28.13 -21.72 3.02
C GLN A 133 28.44 -21.46 1.54
N VAL A 134 27.97 -20.35 0.97
CA VAL A 134 28.33 -19.94 -0.40
C VAL A 134 29.82 -19.57 -0.52
N GLY A 135 30.43 -19.06 0.55
CA GLY A 135 31.87 -18.77 0.60
C GLY A 135 32.79 -20.01 0.67
N ALA A 136 32.26 -21.16 1.08
CA ALA A 136 33.04 -22.41 1.21
C ALA A 136 33.05 -23.29 -0.06
N GLY A 137 32.39 -22.84 -1.14
CA GLY A 137 32.12 -23.64 -2.34
C GLY A 137 32.75 -23.12 -3.63
N VAL A 138 33.96 -22.54 -3.61
CA VAL A 138 34.79 -22.37 -4.82
C VAL A 138 36.22 -22.78 -4.50
N GLY A 139 36.45 -24.09 -4.55
CA GLY A 139 37.77 -24.73 -4.48
C GLY A 139 37.80 -25.92 -5.43
N GLN A 140 37.39 -25.70 -6.68
CA GLN A 140 37.54 -26.68 -7.75
C GLN A 140 38.96 -26.51 -8.30
N SER A 141 39.88 -27.39 -7.87
CA SER A 141 41.16 -27.60 -8.55
C SER A 141 40.98 -28.75 -9.54
N PRO A 142 41.00 -28.50 -10.86
CA PRO A 142 41.33 -29.51 -11.84
C PRO A 142 42.78 -29.33 -12.33
N ASP A 143 43.50 -30.46 -12.31
CA ASP A 143 44.66 -30.83 -13.13
C ASP A 143 45.91 -29.93 -13.17
N SER A 144 47.01 -30.45 -12.62
CA SER A 144 48.32 -30.52 -13.30
C SER A 144 49.27 -31.50 -12.59
N CYS A 145 49.56 -32.60 -13.31
CA CYS A 145 50.81 -33.37 -13.45
C CYS A 145 51.75 -33.63 -12.25
N GLU A 146 52.08 -34.91 -12.06
CA GLU A 146 53.41 -35.56 -12.14
C GLU A 146 53.39 -36.87 -11.28
N LEU A 147 53.94 -38.05 -11.59
CA LEU A 147 54.70 -38.67 -12.69
C LEU A 147 54.76 -40.19 -12.36
N GLU A 148 54.49 -41.08 -13.32
CA GLU A 148 55.28 -42.31 -13.57
C GLU A 148 55.36 -42.54 -15.08
#